data_AF-A0A2D7Z316-F1
#
_entry.id   AF-A0A2D7Z316-F1
#
_cell.length_a   1.000
_cell.length_b   1.000
_cell.length_c   1.000
_cell.angle_alpha   90.00
_cell.angle_beta   90.00
_cell.angle_gamma   90.00
#
_symmetry.space_group_name_H-M   'P 1'
#
loop_
_entity.id
_entity.type
_entity.pdbx_description
1 polymer ?
#
loop_
_entity_poly.entity_id
_entity_poly.type
_entity_poly.pdbx_seq_one_letter_code
_entity_poly.pdbx_strand_id
1 'polypeptide(L)'
;MTKASDIAIDEGPLRYLPGGVRPFALLARWDRPIGTWLLLWPCLWGLVLAERAGAGGAVGTAEMAGWLALFTLGAFVMRGAGCTINDIFDRDIDAKVARTAGRPLASGAVSLTGALVFLAAQLLVGLIILLQLNPLCWALGVVILVVVFTYPLMKRVTYWPQLFLGIAFNWGAVMGWAAVTGAVAPAALALYLGGIAWT
;
A
#
# COMPACT_ATOMS: atom_id res chain seq x y z
N MET A 1 16.99 -4.95 -23.92
CA MET A 1 16.66 -5.01 -22.48
C MET A 1 17.39 -6.20 -21.87
N THR A 2 18.25 -5.99 -20.89
CA THR A 2 18.94 -7.07 -20.18
C THR A 2 17.94 -7.88 -19.37
N LYS A 3 18.03 -9.22 -19.43
CA LYS A 3 17.23 -10.22 -18.67
C LYS A 3 17.22 -10.04 -17.13
N ALA A 4 17.85 -8.99 -16.61
CA ALA A 4 18.08 -8.75 -15.18
C ALA A 4 17.12 -7.75 -14.54
N SER A 5 16.41 -6.90 -15.33
CA SER A 5 15.49 -5.91 -14.80
C SER A 5 14.34 -6.59 -14.05
N ASP A 6 14.04 -6.11 -12.85
CA ASP A 6 12.88 -6.60 -12.12
C ASP A 6 11.56 -6.15 -12.77
N ILE A 7 11.55 -5.11 -13.62
CA ILE A 7 10.36 -4.62 -14.33
C ILE A 7 10.29 -5.14 -15.76
N ALA A 8 9.13 -5.70 -16.12
CA ALA A 8 8.76 -6.06 -17.48
C ALA A 8 7.90 -4.94 -18.11
N ILE A 9 8.49 -4.18 -19.03
CA ILE A 9 7.84 -3.00 -19.66
C ILE A 9 6.80 -3.41 -20.71
N ASP A 10 6.94 -4.62 -21.28
CA ASP A 10 6.17 -5.09 -22.44
C ASP A 10 5.32 -6.34 -22.18
N GLU A 11 5.23 -6.79 -20.93
CA GLU A 11 4.47 -7.99 -20.57
C GLU A 11 3.20 -7.65 -19.79
N GLY A 12 2.11 -8.38 -20.09
CA GLY A 12 0.85 -8.28 -19.36
C GLY A 12 -0.07 -7.11 -19.76
N PRO A 13 -1.06 -6.78 -18.91
CA PRO A 13 -2.13 -5.83 -19.27
C PRO A 13 -1.67 -4.38 -19.44
N LEU A 14 -0.49 -4.02 -18.93
CA LEU A 14 0.03 -2.65 -19.04
C LEU A 14 0.39 -2.25 -20.48
N ARG A 15 0.54 -3.21 -21.39
CA ARG A 15 0.78 -2.95 -22.82
C ARG A 15 -0.36 -2.17 -23.48
N TYR A 16 -1.57 -2.25 -22.92
CA TYR A 16 -2.76 -1.55 -23.43
C TYR A 16 -2.85 -0.10 -22.93
N LEU A 17 -2.01 0.31 -21.98
CA LEU A 17 -1.99 1.69 -21.50
C LEU A 17 -1.29 2.62 -22.51
N PRO A 18 -1.73 3.89 -22.61
CA PRO A 18 -1.03 4.91 -23.38
C PRO A 18 0.44 5.02 -22.98
N GLY A 19 1.32 5.28 -23.95
CA GLY A 19 2.77 5.32 -23.73
C GLY A 19 3.21 6.28 -22.61
N GLY A 20 2.53 7.41 -22.44
CA GLY A 20 2.82 8.37 -21.37
C GLY A 20 2.38 7.92 -19.96
N VAL A 21 1.42 6.99 -19.84
CA VAL A 21 0.87 6.51 -18.56
C VAL A 21 1.63 5.28 -18.07
N ARG A 22 2.14 4.46 -18.99
CA ARG A 22 2.81 3.20 -18.68
C ARG A 22 3.97 3.35 -17.67
N PRO A 23 4.88 4.35 -17.78
CA PRO A 23 5.94 4.53 -16.80
C PRO A 23 5.43 4.79 -15.38
N PHE A 24 4.31 5.51 -15.22
CA PHE A 24 3.68 5.75 -13.91
C PHE A 24 2.99 4.50 -13.36
N ALA A 25 2.35 3.69 -14.22
CA ALA A 25 1.79 2.40 -13.82
C ALA A 25 2.89 1.44 -13.31
N LEU A 26 4.04 1.43 -13.97
CA LEU A 26 5.22 0.66 -13.54
C LEU A 26 5.83 1.22 -12.26
N LEU A 27 5.83 2.54 -12.08
CA LEU A 27 6.28 3.20 -10.85
C LEU A 27 5.40 2.76 -9.66
N ALA A 28 4.08 2.67 -9.86
CA ALA A 28 3.12 2.15 -8.90
C ALA A 28 3.08 0.61 -8.78
N ARG A 29 3.91 -0.11 -9.55
CA ARG A 29 3.98 -1.59 -9.59
C ARG A 29 2.67 -2.28 -9.96
N TRP A 30 1.89 -1.70 -10.87
CA TRP A 30 0.65 -2.31 -11.36
C TRP A 30 0.87 -3.61 -12.16
N ASP A 31 2.10 -3.85 -12.63
CA ASP A 31 2.54 -5.10 -13.24
C ASP A 31 2.59 -6.27 -12.23
N ARG A 32 2.73 -5.97 -10.93
CA ARG A 32 2.96 -6.96 -9.87
C ARG A 32 1.98 -6.78 -8.72
N PRO A 33 0.76 -7.33 -8.86
CA PRO A 33 -0.32 -7.09 -7.91
C PRO A 33 -0.12 -7.77 -6.55
N ILE A 34 0.89 -8.64 -6.39
CA ILE A 34 1.18 -9.36 -5.14
C ILE A 34 1.29 -8.38 -3.95
N GLY A 35 1.96 -7.23 -4.15
CA GLY A 35 2.08 -6.24 -3.09
C GLY A 35 0.74 -5.61 -2.69
N THR A 36 -0.19 -5.46 -3.64
CA THR A 36 -1.56 -4.99 -3.36
C THR A 36 -2.33 -6.03 -2.57
N TRP A 37 -2.23 -7.31 -2.94
CA TRP A 37 -2.87 -8.41 -2.21
C TRP A 37 -2.36 -8.50 -0.78
N LEU A 38 -1.06 -8.41 -0.58
CA LEU A 38 -0.43 -8.44 0.74
C LEU A 38 -0.88 -7.26 1.63
N LEU A 39 -1.15 -6.08 1.06
CA LEU A 39 -1.71 -4.95 1.80
C LEU A 39 -3.23 -5.10 2.04
N LEU A 40 -3.95 -5.71 1.10
CA LEU A 40 -5.40 -5.86 1.14
C LEU A 40 -5.83 -6.93 2.14
N TRP A 41 -5.17 -8.09 2.19
CA TRP A 41 -5.63 -9.21 3.01
C TRP A 41 -5.80 -8.86 4.49
N PRO A 42 -4.86 -8.18 5.15
CA PRO A 42 -5.05 -7.72 6.53
C PRO A 42 -6.29 -6.84 6.71
N CYS A 43 -6.58 -5.94 5.76
CA CYS A 43 -7.80 -5.14 5.77
C CYS A 43 -9.06 -6.01 5.80
N LEU A 44 -9.12 -7.00 4.90
CA LEU A 44 -10.27 -7.89 4.78
C LEU A 44 -10.43 -8.78 6.02
N TRP A 45 -9.32 -9.28 6.58
CA TRP A 45 -9.34 -10.04 7.82
C TRP A 45 -9.90 -9.20 8.97
N GLY A 46 -9.47 -7.93 9.10
CA GLY A 46 -9.97 -7.02 10.12
C GLY A 46 -11.48 -6.74 10.00
N LEU A 47 -11.97 -6.49 8.78
CA LEU A 47 -13.40 -6.29 8.50
C LEU A 47 -14.22 -7.53 8.89
N VAL A 48 -13.83 -8.71 8.40
CA VAL A 48 -14.54 -9.96 8.64
C VAL A 48 -14.49 -10.34 10.12
N LEU A 49 -13.34 -10.16 10.78
CA LEU A 49 -13.21 -10.46 12.20
C LEU A 49 -14.14 -9.60 13.05
N ALA A 50 -14.26 -8.30 12.74
CA ALA A 50 -15.17 -7.40 13.45
C ALA A 50 -16.65 -7.76 13.25
N GLU A 51 -17.04 -8.10 12.02
CA GLU A 51 -18.40 -8.53 11.70
C GLU A 51 -18.74 -9.86 12.41
N ARG A 52 -17.85 -10.86 12.32
CA ARG A 52 -18.07 -12.17 12.94
C ARG A 52 -18.08 -12.12 14.46
N ALA A 53 -17.35 -11.17 15.06
CA ALA A 53 -17.39 -10.93 16.50
C ALA A 53 -18.66 -10.19 16.95
N GLY A 54 -19.50 -9.70 16.03
CA GLY A 54 -20.66 -8.87 16.34
C GLY A 54 -20.31 -7.53 16.97
N ALA A 55 -19.05 -7.09 16.85
CA ALA A 55 -18.51 -5.96 17.61
C ALA A 55 -19.01 -4.59 17.11
N GLY A 56 -19.52 -4.51 15.88
CA GLY A 56 -20.12 -3.30 15.30
C GLY A 56 -21.64 -3.31 15.25
N GLY A 57 -22.29 -4.30 15.88
CA GLY A 57 -23.73 -4.55 15.70
C GLY A 57 -24.04 -5.24 14.36
N ALA A 58 -25.31 -5.19 13.95
CA ALA A 58 -25.77 -5.81 12.71
C ALA A 58 -25.30 -5.01 11.49
N VAL A 59 -24.24 -5.48 10.82
CA VAL A 59 -23.74 -4.90 9.57
C VAL A 59 -24.57 -5.41 8.40
N GLY A 60 -25.14 -4.49 7.62
CA GLY A 60 -25.88 -4.87 6.41
C GLY A 60 -24.97 -5.31 5.27
N THR A 61 -25.45 -6.18 4.38
CA THR A 61 -24.68 -6.66 3.22
C THR A 61 -24.14 -5.53 2.34
N ALA A 62 -24.94 -4.47 2.14
CA ALA A 62 -24.54 -3.32 1.32
C ALA A 62 -23.41 -2.50 1.97
N GLU A 63 -23.45 -2.36 3.29
CA GLU A 63 -22.42 -1.64 4.06
C GLU A 63 -21.10 -2.41 4.04
N MET A 64 -21.15 -3.72 4.29
CA MET A 64 -19.99 -4.59 4.16
C MET A 64 -19.39 -4.54 2.75
N ALA A 65 -20.23 -4.61 1.70
CA ALA A 65 -19.77 -4.47 0.32
C ALA A 65 -19.10 -3.11 0.05
N GLY A 66 -19.62 -2.03 0.65
CA GLY A 66 -19.03 -0.70 0.60
C GLY A 66 -17.62 -0.67 1.22
N TRP A 67 -17.44 -1.21 2.42
CA TRP A 67 -16.11 -1.29 3.04
C TRP A 67 -15.16 -2.17 2.23
N LEU A 68 -15.59 -3.34 1.76
CA LEU A 68 -14.77 -4.21 0.92
C LEU A 68 -14.26 -3.46 -0.33
N ALA A 69 -15.12 -2.67 -0.98
CA ALA A 69 -14.75 -1.85 -2.13
C ALA A 69 -13.76 -0.75 -1.75
N LEU A 70 -14.02 0.01 -0.68
CA LEU A 70 -13.14 1.07 -0.20
C LEU A 70 -11.75 0.55 0.17
N PHE A 71 -11.66 -0.56 0.91
CA PHE A 71 -10.38 -1.16 1.28
C PHE A 71 -9.64 -1.77 0.10
N THR A 72 -10.35 -2.35 -0.88
CA THR A 72 -9.74 -2.85 -2.13
C THR A 72 -9.12 -1.71 -2.94
N LEU A 73 -9.88 -0.64 -3.18
CA LEU A 73 -9.38 0.55 -3.88
C LEU A 73 -8.26 1.24 -3.10
N GLY A 74 -8.42 1.36 -1.78
CA GLY A 74 -7.44 1.95 -0.89
C GLY A 74 -6.12 1.19 -0.91
N ALA A 75 -6.15 -0.15 -0.80
CA ALA A 75 -4.96 -0.98 -0.88
C ALA A 75 -4.26 -0.85 -2.25
N PHE A 76 -5.02 -0.82 -3.35
CA PHE A 76 -4.46 -0.64 -4.69
C PHE A 76 -3.73 0.70 -4.84
N VAL A 77 -4.35 1.80 -4.41
CA VAL A 77 -3.78 3.15 -4.52
C VAL A 77 -2.62 3.34 -3.55
N MET A 78 -2.77 2.93 -2.29
CA MET A 78 -1.74 3.13 -1.25
C MET A 78 -0.53 2.23 -1.45
N ARG A 79 -0.70 1.04 -2.04
CA ARG A 79 0.44 0.24 -2.48
C ARG A 79 1.25 0.99 -3.55
N GLY A 80 0.56 1.58 -4.53
CA GLY A 80 1.18 2.40 -5.55
C GLY A 80 1.92 3.61 -4.98
N ALA A 81 1.33 4.30 -4.00
CA ALA A 81 1.96 5.42 -3.30
C ALA A 81 3.23 4.99 -2.56
N GLY A 82 3.16 3.88 -1.81
CA GLY A 82 4.32 3.32 -1.10
C GLY A 82 5.46 2.92 -2.04
N CYS A 83 5.14 2.33 -3.20
CA CYS A 83 6.13 2.05 -4.25
C CYS A 83 6.77 3.32 -4.82
N THR A 84 5.97 4.35 -5.07
CA THR A 84 6.49 5.64 -5.56
C THR A 84 7.41 6.31 -4.55
N ILE A 85 7.05 6.31 -3.26
CA ILE A 85 7.93 6.82 -2.18
C ILE A 85 9.23 6.03 -2.13
N ASN A 86 9.17 4.70 -2.14
CA ASN A 86 10.37 3.85 -2.14
C ASN A 86 11.31 4.20 -3.29
N ASP A 87 10.80 4.28 -4.51
CA ASP A 87 11.62 4.61 -5.69
C ASP A 87 12.20 6.03 -5.60
N ILE A 88 11.47 7.01 -5.04
CA ILE A 88 12.00 8.37 -4.80
C ILE A 88 13.23 8.35 -3.88
N PHE A 89 13.14 7.63 -2.76
CA PHE A 89 14.24 7.55 -1.78
C PHE A 89 15.43 6.72 -2.28
N ASP A 90 15.17 5.70 -3.10
CA ASP A 90 16.17 4.74 -3.55
C ASP A 90 16.71 5.04 -4.96
N ARG A 91 16.24 6.09 -5.64
CA ARG A 91 16.57 6.40 -7.06
C ARG A 91 18.07 6.29 -7.41
N ASP A 92 18.94 6.85 -6.56
CA ASP A 92 20.38 6.96 -6.82
C ASP A 92 21.11 5.64 -6.55
N ILE A 93 20.53 4.80 -5.69
CA ILE A 93 21.02 3.44 -5.39
C ILE A 93 20.50 2.49 -6.46
N ASP A 94 19.22 2.58 -6.80
CA ASP A 94 18.56 1.73 -7.78
C ASP A 94 19.22 1.85 -9.15
N ALA A 95 19.67 3.05 -9.55
CA ALA A 95 20.42 3.29 -10.79
C ALA A 95 21.78 2.56 -10.86
N LYS A 96 22.37 2.22 -9.72
CA LYS A 96 23.67 1.54 -9.61
C LYS A 96 23.55 0.02 -9.53
N VAL A 97 22.35 -0.52 -9.41
CA VAL A 97 22.09 -1.95 -9.22
C VAL A 97 21.41 -2.51 -10.47
N ALA A 98 22.06 -3.48 -11.13
CA ALA A 98 21.62 -4.03 -12.42
C ALA A 98 20.15 -4.49 -12.45
N ARG A 99 19.66 -5.01 -11.32
CA ARG A 99 18.27 -5.46 -11.17
C ARG A 99 17.26 -4.31 -11.21
N THR A 100 17.60 -3.16 -10.65
CA THR A 100 16.67 -2.04 -10.39
C THR A 100 16.95 -0.81 -11.24
N ALA A 101 18.05 -0.82 -12.00
CA ALA A 101 18.44 0.29 -12.89
C ALA A 101 17.38 0.57 -13.97
N GLY A 102 16.55 -0.41 -14.31
CA GLY A 102 15.43 -0.26 -15.24
C GLY A 102 14.16 0.38 -14.64
N ARG A 103 14.15 0.74 -13.36
CA ARG A 103 12.97 1.37 -12.72
C ARG A 103 12.68 2.74 -13.33
N PRO A 104 11.40 3.18 -13.40
CA PRO A 104 11.04 4.36 -14.17
C PRO A 104 11.75 5.63 -13.67
N LEU A 105 11.92 5.76 -12.36
CA LEU A 105 12.61 6.91 -11.78
C LEU A 105 14.15 6.79 -11.88
N ALA A 106 14.70 5.59 -11.67
CA ALA A 106 16.15 5.34 -11.76
C ALA A 106 16.69 5.46 -13.20
N SER A 107 15.89 5.06 -14.19
CA SER A 107 16.22 5.14 -15.63
C SER A 107 15.94 6.51 -16.24
N GLY A 108 15.22 7.40 -15.53
CA GLY A 108 14.78 8.70 -16.06
C GLY A 108 13.54 8.66 -16.94
N ALA A 109 12.86 7.51 -17.09
CA ALA A 109 11.58 7.40 -17.81
C ALA A 109 10.45 8.20 -17.16
N VAL A 110 10.55 8.46 -15.84
CA VAL A 110 9.71 9.41 -15.09
C VAL A 110 10.63 10.41 -14.40
N SER A 111 10.34 11.71 -14.53
CA SER A 111 11.08 12.75 -13.80
C SER A 111 10.73 12.77 -12.31
N LEU A 112 11.61 13.28 -11.46
CA LEU A 112 11.31 13.43 -10.02
C LEU A 112 10.05 14.26 -9.79
N THR A 113 9.89 15.38 -10.50
CA THR A 113 8.69 16.21 -10.42
C THR A 113 7.45 15.43 -10.83
N GLY A 114 7.52 14.63 -11.91
CA GLY A 114 6.42 13.76 -12.33
C GLY A 114 6.06 12.73 -11.26
N ALA A 115 7.05 12.08 -10.65
CA ALA A 115 6.83 11.13 -9.56
C ALA A 115 6.19 11.79 -8.33
N LEU A 116 6.59 13.02 -7.98
CA LEU A 116 6.00 13.77 -6.87
C LEU A 116 4.53 14.17 -7.14
N VAL A 117 4.22 14.64 -8.35
CA VAL A 117 2.84 14.94 -8.76
C VAL A 117 1.98 13.68 -8.74
N PHE A 118 2.51 12.56 -9.25
CA PHE A 118 1.81 11.29 -9.24
C PHE A 118 1.58 10.77 -7.81
N LEU A 119 2.58 10.87 -6.93
CA LEU A 119 2.45 10.56 -5.51
C LEU A 119 1.36 11.41 -4.86
N ALA A 120 1.35 12.72 -5.11
CA ALA A 120 0.33 13.62 -4.59
C ALA A 120 -1.08 13.21 -5.05
N ALA A 121 -1.24 12.84 -6.33
CA ALA A 121 -2.51 12.34 -6.85
C ALA A 121 -2.94 11.03 -6.16
N GLN A 122 -2.02 10.09 -5.96
CA GLN A 122 -2.31 8.84 -5.23
C GLN A 122 -2.73 9.11 -3.79
N LEU A 123 -2.02 10.00 -3.07
CA LEU A 123 -2.35 10.37 -1.70
C LEU A 123 -3.68 11.10 -1.59
N LEU A 124 -4.03 11.95 -2.56
CA LEU A 124 -5.34 12.61 -2.62
C LEU A 124 -6.48 11.60 -2.80
N VAL A 125 -6.32 10.62 -3.70
CA VAL A 125 -7.29 9.54 -3.84
C VAL A 125 -7.38 8.71 -2.56
N GLY A 126 -6.24 8.39 -1.94
CA GLY A 126 -6.20 7.71 -0.64
C GLY A 126 -6.92 8.50 0.46
N LEU A 127 -6.77 9.82 0.49
CA LEU A 127 -7.46 10.70 1.44
C LEU A 127 -8.97 10.70 1.20
N ILE A 128 -9.44 10.77 -0.06
CA ILE A 128 -10.87 10.69 -0.39
C ILE A 128 -11.47 9.36 0.08
N ILE A 129 -10.74 8.25 -0.04
CA ILE A 129 -11.17 6.95 0.47
C ILE A 129 -11.19 6.96 2.01
N LEU A 130 -10.15 7.49 2.65
CA LEU A 130 -10.04 7.57 4.10
C LEU A 130 -11.18 8.38 4.74
N LEU A 131 -11.55 9.50 4.13
CA LEU A 131 -12.62 10.39 4.60
C LEU A 131 -14.02 9.76 4.53
N GLN A 132 -14.19 8.65 3.81
CA GLN A 132 -15.44 7.88 3.81
C GLN A 132 -15.52 6.89 4.99
N LEU A 133 -14.43 6.72 5.74
CA LEU A 133 -14.41 5.92 6.98
C LEU A 133 -14.69 6.80 8.19
N ASN A 134 -14.80 6.19 9.37
CA ASN A 134 -15.05 6.91 10.61
C ASN A 134 -13.81 7.68 11.13
N PRO A 135 -13.98 8.63 12.08
CA PRO A 135 -12.89 9.47 12.58
C PRO A 135 -11.71 8.71 13.21
N LEU A 136 -11.95 7.54 13.80
CA LEU A 136 -10.87 6.71 14.34
C LEU A 136 -9.97 6.22 13.19
N CYS A 137 -10.55 5.80 12.06
CA CYS A 137 -9.79 5.44 10.88
C CYS A 137 -8.94 6.61 10.37
N TRP A 138 -9.43 7.86 10.46
CA TRP A 138 -8.63 9.04 10.06
C TRP A 138 -7.39 9.19 10.94
N ALA A 139 -7.55 9.07 12.25
CA ALA A 139 -6.44 9.11 13.19
C ALA A 139 -5.43 7.98 12.93
N LEU A 140 -5.91 6.74 12.74
CA LEU A 140 -5.08 5.59 12.38
C LEU A 140 -4.37 5.80 11.03
N GLY A 141 -5.03 6.46 10.09
CA GLY A 141 -4.47 6.86 8.79
C GLY A 141 -3.30 7.83 8.93
N VAL A 142 -3.42 8.84 9.79
CA VAL A 142 -2.32 9.77 10.07
C VAL A 142 -1.14 9.05 10.72
N VAL A 143 -1.40 8.16 11.68
CA VAL A 143 -0.34 7.41 12.38
C VAL A 143 0.47 6.55 11.41
N ILE A 144 -0.19 5.82 10.49
CA ILE A 144 0.51 4.91 9.57
C ILE A 144 1.37 5.65 8.55
N LEU A 145 1.05 6.91 8.19
CA LEU A 145 1.88 7.70 7.28
C LEU A 145 3.31 7.85 7.81
N VAL A 146 3.49 8.02 9.13
CA VAL A 146 4.83 8.11 9.74
C VAL A 146 5.64 6.85 9.42
N VAL A 147 5.04 5.67 9.54
CA VAL A 147 5.71 4.39 9.23
C VAL A 147 5.97 4.27 7.73
N VAL A 148 5.01 4.61 6.88
CA VAL A 148 5.15 4.49 5.42
C VAL A 148 6.26 5.40 4.89
N PHE A 149 6.36 6.64 5.38
CA PHE A 149 7.41 7.57 4.96
C PHE A 149 8.80 7.22 5.52
N THR A 150 8.87 6.60 6.69
CA THR A 150 10.15 6.22 7.31
C THR A 150 10.64 4.83 6.88
N TYR A 151 9.77 3.94 6.42
CA TYR A 151 10.12 2.59 5.95
C TYR A 151 11.28 2.53 4.95
N PRO A 152 11.38 3.38 3.90
CA PRO A 152 12.51 3.34 2.97
C PRO A 152 13.86 3.52 3.67
N LEU A 153 13.89 4.29 4.75
CA LEU A 153 15.09 4.57 5.54
C LEU A 153 15.48 3.38 6.43
N MET A 154 14.54 2.49 6.78
CA MET A 154 14.80 1.36 7.66
C MET A 154 15.86 0.41 7.11
N LYS A 155 15.96 0.29 5.78
CA LYS A 155 17.03 -0.47 5.11
C LYS A 155 18.44 0.03 5.43
N ARG A 156 18.57 1.28 5.88
CA ARG A 156 19.85 1.97 6.14
C ARG A 156 20.19 2.02 7.64
N VAL A 157 19.20 1.85 8.51
CA VAL A 157 19.37 2.01 9.97
C VAL A 157 19.23 0.69 10.74
N THR A 158 18.68 -0.35 10.14
CA THR A 158 18.50 -1.65 10.78
C THR A 158 18.70 -2.81 9.82
N TYR A 159 19.07 -3.97 10.37
CA TYR A 159 19.13 -5.25 9.65
C TYR A 159 17.75 -5.93 9.57
N TRP A 160 16.71 -5.35 10.21
CA TRP A 160 15.36 -5.92 10.28
C TRP A 160 14.32 -5.04 9.54
N PRO A 161 14.56 -4.62 8.27
CA PRO A 161 13.57 -3.81 7.55
C PRO A 161 12.25 -4.57 7.31
N GLN A 162 12.29 -5.90 7.34
CA GLN A 162 11.10 -6.74 7.20
C GLN A 162 10.11 -6.55 8.34
N LEU A 163 10.58 -6.32 9.58
CA LEU A 163 9.71 -6.02 10.71
C LEU A 163 8.89 -4.75 10.45
N PHE A 164 9.54 -3.69 9.95
CA PHE A 164 8.88 -2.43 9.60
C PHE A 164 7.94 -2.59 8.40
N LEU A 165 8.29 -3.46 7.45
CA LEU A 165 7.39 -3.85 6.37
C LEU A 165 6.14 -4.52 6.91
N GLY A 166 6.29 -5.48 7.83
CA GLY A 166 5.18 -6.15 8.51
C GLY A 166 4.27 -5.17 9.26
N ILE A 167 4.86 -4.21 9.98
CA ILE A 167 4.13 -3.13 10.66
C ILE A 167 3.28 -2.34 9.65
N ALA A 168 3.87 -1.96 8.51
CA ALA A 168 3.20 -1.18 7.49
C ALA A 168 2.08 -1.97 6.78
N PHE A 169 2.36 -3.20 6.36
CA PHE A 169 1.46 -4.02 5.55
C PHE A 169 0.26 -4.54 6.32
N ASN A 170 0.46 -4.89 7.60
CA ASN A 170 -0.61 -5.48 8.39
C ASN A 170 -1.52 -4.45 9.06
N TRP A 171 -1.23 -3.15 8.94
CA TRP A 171 -2.02 -2.07 9.55
C TRP A 171 -3.51 -2.13 9.18
N GLY A 172 -3.79 -2.68 7.98
CA GLY A 172 -5.13 -3.01 7.52
C GLY A 172 -5.97 -3.81 8.52
N ALA A 173 -5.37 -4.72 9.30
CA ALA A 173 -6.08 -5.50 10.31
C ALA A 173 -6.75 -4.62 11.38
N VAL A 174 -6.02 -3.61 11.88
CA VAL A 174 -6.54 -2.66 12.87
C VAL A 174 -7.51 -1.69 12.21
N MET A 175 -7.18 -1.19 11.01
CA MET A 175 -8.01 -0.21 10.31
C MET A 175 -9.35 -0.80 9.85
N GLY A 176 -9.35 -2.05 9.37
CA GLY A 176 -10.55 -2.80 8.97
C GLY A 176 -11.46 -3.05 10.17
N TRP A 177 -10.92 -3.49 11.30
CA TRP A 177 -11.71 -3.62 12.53
C TRP A 177 -12.29 -2.27 12.99
N ALA A 178 -11.46 -1.22 12.97
CA ALA A 178 -11.88 0.12 13.37
C ALA A 178 -12.97 0.68 12.44
N ALA A 179 -12.96 0.36 11.15
CA ALA A 179 -13.97 0.81 10.20
C ALA A 179 -15.38 0.32 10.59
N VAL A 180 -15.47 -0.94 11.03
CA VAL A 180 -16.74 -1.57 11.45
C VAL A 180 -17.18 -1.12 12.84
N THR A 181 -16.25 -1.02 13.78
CA THR A 181 -16.58 -0.90 15.21
C THR A 181 -16.44 0.51 15.77
N GLY A 182 -15.72 1.40 15.07
CA GLY A 182 -15.32 2.71 15.60
C GLY A 182 -14.36 2.63 16.80
N ALA A 183 -13.79 1.46 17.08
CA ALA A 183 -12.89 1.21 18.20
C ALA A 183 -11.70 0.32 17.79
N VAL A 184 -10.68 0.22 18.65
CA VAL A 184 -9.63 -0.80 18.55
C VAL A 184 -9.81 -1.79 19.69
N ALA A 185 -9.78 -3.09 19.39
CA ALA A 185 -9.95 -4.14 20.39
C ALA A 185 -8.74 -5.09 20.43
N PRO A 186 -8.53 -5.84 21.53
CA PRO A 186 -7.45 -6.82 21.63
C PRO A 186 -7.45 -7.86 20.50
N ALA A 187 -8.61 -8.26 20.00
CA ALA A 187 -8.72 -9.20 18.88
C ALA A 187 -8.08 -8.65 17.59
N ALA A 188 -8.32 -7.38 17.28
CA ALA A 188 -7.70 -6.70 16.13
C ALA A 188 -6.19 -6.56 16.29
N LEU A 189 -5.72 -6.24 17.50
CA LEU A 189 -4.30 -6.15 17.81
C LEU A 189 -3.60 -7.51 17.73
N ALA A 190 -4.24 -8.58 18.21
CA ALA A 190 -3.71 -9.93 18.09
C ALA A 190 -3.57 -10.37 16.62
N LEU A 191 -4.59 -10.08 15.79
CA LEU A 191 -4.53 -10.30 14.34
C LEU A 191 -3.38 -9.51 13.70
N TYR A 192 -3.24 -8.23 14.07
CA TYR A 192 -2.19 -7.35 13.57
C TYR A 192 -0.79 -7.86 13.91
N LEU A 193 -0.56 -8.22 15.18
CA LEU A 193 0.73 -8.76 15.64
C LEU A 193 1.04 -10.11 15.00
N GLY A 194 0.04 -10.98 14.82
CA GLY A 194 0.19 -12.23 14.09
C GLY A 194 0.60 -12.00 12.64
N GLY A 195 -0.01 -11.02 11.96
CA GLY A 195 0.37 -10.62 10.60
C GLY A 195 1.80 -10.06 10.52
N ILE A 196 2.21 -9.25 11.50
CA ILE A 196 3.60 -8.77 11.61
C ILE A 196 4.56 -9.95 11.76
N ALA A 197 4.27 -10.91 12.64
CA ALA A 197 5.12 -12.07 12.86
C ALA A 197 5.19 -13.03 11.66
N TRP A 198 4.15 -13.05 10.82
CA TRP A 198 4.13 -13.80 9.57
C TRP A 198 4.99 -13.18 8.46
N THR A 199 5.14 -11.86 8.47
CA THR A 199 5.81 -11.09 7.40
C THR A 199 7.32 -11.09 7.57
#